data_AF-A0A2E9LJN8-F1
#
_entry.id   AF-A0A2E9LJN8-F1
#
_cell.length_a   1.000
_cell.length_b   1.000
_cell.length_c   1.000
_cell.angle_alpha   90.00
_cell.angle_beta   90.00
_cell.angle_gamma   90.00
#
_symmetry.space_group_name_H-M   'P 1'
#
loop_
_entity.id
_entity.type
_entity.pdbx_description
1 polymer ?
#
loop_
_entity_poly.entity_id
_entity_poly.type
_entity_poly.pdbx_seq_one_letter_code
_entity_poly.pdbx_strand_id
1 'polypeptide(L)' 'GQISIAAVLQRDTHPESESAEIVITTHPAREESMQKALQAMADVPQVKKVSNTLRIEE' A
#
# COMPACT_ATOMS: atom_id res chain seq x y z
N GLY A 1 -5.09 -12.53 -7.07
CA GLY A 1 -4.18 -12.55 -8.22
C GLY A 1 -2.81 -12.14 -7.77
N GLN A 2 -1.78 -12.39 -8.57
CA GLN A 2 -0.43 -11.89 -8.30
C GLN A 2 -0.38 -10.40 -8.65
N ILE A 3 0.11 -9.57 -7.73
CA ILE A 3 0.34 -8.14 -7.92
C ILE A 3 1.84 -7.92 -7.86
N SER A 4 2.41 -7.40 -8.94
CA SER A 4 3.84 -7.11 -9.01
C SER A 4 4.09 -5.67 -8.57
N ILE A 5 5.03 -5.50 -7.64
CA ILE A 5 5.42 -4.17 -7.17
C ILE A 5 6.33 -3.52 -8.21
N ALA A 6 6.00 -2.30 -8.61
CA ALA A 6 6.82 -1.49 -9.51
C ALA A 6 7.85 -0.66 -8.73
N ALA A 7 7.45 -0.09 -7.60
CA ALA A 7 8.33 0.65 -6.71
C ALA A 7 7.80 0.65 -5.27
N VAL A 8 8.73 0.81 -4.33
CA VAL A 8 8.45 1.04 -2.91
C VAL A 8 9.27 2.22 -2.47
N LEU A 9 8.62 3.18 -1.81
CA LEU A 9 9.26 4.30 -1.17
C LEU A 9 8.84 4.33 0.30
N GLN A 10 9.80 4.29 1.20
CA GLN A 10 9.56 4.59 2.61
C GLN A 10 9.90 6.07 2.84
N ARG A 11 8.90 6.83 3.29
CA ARG A 11 9.07 8.24 3.68
C ARG A 11 9.51 8.31 5.14
N ASP A 12 9.19 9.43 5.79
CA ASP A 12 9.57 9.75 7.14
C ASP A 12 9.03 8.75 8.16
N THR A 13 9.89 8.40 9.11
CA THR A 13 9.50 7.81 10.39
C THR A 13 9.07 8.93 11.31
N HIS A 14 7.82 8.89 11.76
CA HIS A 14 7.28 9.80 12.76
C HIS A 14 7.62 9.22 14.14
N PRO A 15 8.63 9.77 14.85
CA PRO A 15 9.09 9.20 16.12
C PRO A 15 8.01 9.32 17.20
N GLU A 16 7.22 10.39 17.16
CA GLU A 16 6.14 10.66 18.12
C GLU A 16 5.00 9.65 18.03
N SER A 17 4.76 9.08 16.85
CA SER A 17 3.73 8.06 16.63
C SER A 17 4.31 6.67 16.36
N GLU A 18 5.62 6.48 16.51
CA GLU A 18 6.34 5.24 16.20
C GLU A 18 5.85 4.59 14.88
N SER A 19 5.68 5.41 13.84
CA SER A 19 5.09 4.96 12.58
C SER A 19 5.88 5.47 11.39
N ALA A 20 6.01 4.63 10.36
CA ALA A 20 6.57 5.01 9.08
C ALA A 20 5.47 5.13 8.02
N GLU A 21 5.66 6.02 7.05
CA GLU A 21 4.85 6.05 5.85
C GLU A 21 5.52 5.25 4.73
N ILE A 22 4.75 4.36 4.09
CA ILE A 22 5.19 3.59 2.93
C ILE A 22 4.27 3.91 1.76
N VAL A 23 4.86 4.22 0.61
CA VAL A 23 4.19 4.39 -0.67
C VAL A 23 4.58 3.23 -1.57
N ILE A 24 3.59 2.48 -2.05
CA ILE A 24 3.77 1.35 -2.95
C ILE A 24 3.09 1.68 -4.27
N THR A 25 3.83 1.54 -5.36
CA THR A 25 3.28 1.60 -6.71
C THR A 25 3.37 0.21 -7.34
N THR A 26 2.28 -0.25 -7.95
CA THR A 26 2.21 -1.57 -8.58
C THR A 26 2.29 -1.45 -10.10
N HIS A 27 2.68 -2.52 -10.75
CA HIS A 27 2.41 -2.69 -12.18
C HIS A 27 0.90 -2.81 -12.42
N PRO A 28 0.44 -2.69 -13.69
CA PRO A 28 -0.96 -2.94 -14.03
C PRO A 28 -1.42 -4.30 -13.49
N ALA A 29 -2.51 -4.27 -12.72
CA ALA A 29 -3.08 -5.42 -12.06
C ALA A 29 -4.60 -5.38 -12.15
N ARG A 30 -5.25 -6.54 -11.97
CA ARG A 30 -6.71 -6.60 -11.92
C ARG A 30 -7.25 -5.88 -10.69
N GLU A 31 -8.24 -5.02 -10.88
CA GLU A 31 -8.88 -4.26 -9.81
C GLU A 31 -9.36 -5.17 -8.67
N GLU A 32 -10.00 -6.30 -8.99
CA GLU A 32 -10.42 -7.30 -8.00
C GLU A 32 -9.27 -7.84 -7.14
N SER A 33 -8.05 -7.92 -7.67
CA SER A 33 -6.87 -8.35 -6.91
C SER A 33 -6.36 -7.20 -6.04
N MET A 34 -6.35 -5.97 -6.54
CA MET A 34 -5.95 -4.78 -5.78
C MET A 34 -6.87 -4.56 -4.58
N GLN A 35 -8.18 -4.67 -4.76
CA GLN A 35 -9.17 -4.54 -3.68
C GLN A 35 -8.96 -5.61 -2.59
N LYS A 36 -8.73 -6.87 -2.98
CA LYS A 36 -8.40 -7.95 -2.04
C LYS A 36 -7.09 -7.71 -1.29
N ALA A 37 -6.08 -7.16 -1.96
CA ALA A 37 -4.81 -6.84 -1.34
C ALA A 37 -4.93 -5.68 -0.33
N LEU A 38 -5.72 -4.65 -0.65
CA LEU A 38 -6.01 -3.53 0.26
C LEU A 38 -6.74 -4.00 1.52
N GLN A 39 -7.72 -4.90 1.37
CA GLN A 39 -8.39 -5.53 2.51
C GLN A 39 -7.39 -6.33 3.36
N ALA A 40 -6.58 -7.19 2.72
CA ALA A 40 -5.56 -7.96 3.44
C ALA A 40 -4.52 -7.07 4.14
N MET A 41 -4.18 -5.91 3.57
CA MET A 41 -3.27 -4.94 4.18
C MET A 41 -3.86 -4.27 5.42
N ALA A 42 -5.17 -4.04 5.45
CA ALA A 42 -5.86 -3.49 6.62
C ALA A 42 -5.88 -4.48 7.80
N ASP A 43 -5.79 -5.78 7.52
CA ASP A 43 -5.76 -6.83 8.54
C ASP A 43 -4.35 -7.10 9.10
N VAL A 44 -3.30 -6.47 8.55
CA VAL A 44 -1.92 -6.63 9.03
C VAL A 44 -1.77 -5.87 10.36
N PRO A 45 -1.40 -6.54 11.48
CA PRO A 45 -1.37 -5.91 12.80
C PRO A 45 -0.46 -4.68 12.92
N GLN A 46 0.59 -4.61 12.10
CA GLN A 46 1.56 -3.51 12.09
C GLN A 46 1.10 -2.32 11.24
N VAL A 47 0.10 -2.52 10.37
CA VAL A 47 -0.45 -1.45 9.53
C VAL A 47 -1.50 -0.70 10.34
N LYS A 48 -1.14 0.50 10.81
CA LYS A 48 -2.09 1.34 11.57
C LYS A 48 -3.29 1.78 10.72
N LYS A 49 -3.05 2.11 9.45
CA LYS A 49 -4.07 2.48 8.46
C LYS A 49 -3.51 2.46 7.04
N VAL A 50 -4.39 2.25 6.07
CA VAL A 50 -4.13 2.58 4.66
C VAL A 50 -4.65 4.00 4.40
N SER A 51 -3.74 4.96 4.19
CA SER A 51 -4.10 6.39 4.13
C SER A 51 -4.74 6.82 2.81
N ASN A 52 -4.18 6.38 1.68
CA ASN A 52 -4.65 6.79 0.36
C ASN A 52 -4.45 5.65 -0.65
N THR A 53 -5.39 5.53 -1.58
CA THR A 53 -5.31 4.61 -2.72
C THR A 53 -5.55 5.42 -3.97
N LEU A 54 -4.54 5.48 -4.83
CA LEU A 54 -4.61 6.19 -6.10
C LEU A 54 -4.51 5.19 -7.24
N ARG A 55 -5.46 5.26 -8.17
CA ARG A 55 -5.41 4.52 -9.43
C ARG A 55 -4.65 5.35 -10.44
N ILE A 56 -3.61 4.76 -11.01
CA ILE A 56 -2.82 5.38 -12.09
C ILE A 56 -3.39 4.86 -13.40
N GLU A 57 -3.81 5.77 -14.26
CA GLU A 57 -4.21 5.51 -15.66
C GLU A 57 -3.21 6.25 -16.56
N GLU A 58 -2.81 5.65 -17.67
CA GLU A 58 -2.00 6.32 -18.71
C GLU A 58 -2.88 7.20 -19.61
#